data_AF-C1BMW8-F1
#
_entry.id   AF-C1BMW8-F1
#
_cell.length_a   1.000
_cell.length_b   1.000
_cell.length_c   1.000
_cell.angle_alpha   90.00
_cell.angle_beta   90.00
_cell.angle_gamma   90.00
#
_symmetry.space_group_name_H-M   'P 1'
#
loop_
_entity.id
_entity.type
_entity.pdbx_description
1 polymer ?
#
loop_
_entity_poly.entity_id
_entity_poly.type
_entity_poly.pdbx_seq_one_letter_code
_entity_poly.pdbx_strand_id
1 'polypeptide(L)'
;MSRLRGIPSIISPDLLYTLAQMGHGDEIVPADSNFPSFSVSKCGPKLVDASGHSIPDLLQAILPLFPLDHYVFNPAIVMELVNADKKRT
;
A
#
# COMPACT_ATOMS: atom_id res chain seq x y z
N MET A 1 8.89 4.99 -12.74
CA MET A 1 7.66 4.89 -13.57
C MET A 1 7.85 3.82 -14.63
N SER A 2 6.94 2.84 -14.69
CA SER A 2 7.00 1.80 -15.73
C SER A 2 6.39 2.28 -17.06
N ARG A 3 6.82 1.71 -18.18
CA ARG A 3 6.21 1.93 -19.52
C ARG A 3 5.81 0.58 -20.14
N LEU A 4 4.94 -0.13 -19.44
CA LEU A 4 4.41 -1.42 -19.87
C LEU A 4 2.94 -1.28 -20.27
N ARG A 5 2.53 -1.98 -21.33
CA ARG A 5 1.12 -1.96 -21.77
C ARG A 5 0.27 -2.66 -20.72
N GLY A 6 -0.82 -2.02 -20.29
CA GLY A 6 -1.74 -2.57 -19.28
C GLY A 6 -1.30 -2.40 -17.83
N ILE A 7 -0.15 -1.75 -17.57
CA ILE A 7 0.33 -1.46 -16.21
C ILE A 7 0.34 0.05 -16.00
N PRO A 8 -0.27 0.57 -14.90
CA PRO A 8 -0.24 2.00 -14.62
C PRO A 8 1.18 2.54 -14.48
N SER A 9 1.45 3.71 -15.05
CA SER A 9 2.80 4.29 -15.12
C SER A 9 3.38 4.67 -13.76
N ILE A 10 2.52 4.96 -12.79
CA ILE A 10 2.93 5.30 -11.41
C ILE A 10 3.48 4.10 -10.65
N ILE A 11 3.19 2.87 -11.08
CA ILE A 11 3.77 1.67 -10.49
C ILE A 11 5.26 1.63 -10.85
N SER A 12 6.10 1.69 -9.82
CA SER A 12 7.55 1.53 -9.96
C SER A 12 7.90 0.07 -10.25
N PRO A 13 9.04 -0.22 -10.90
CA PRO A 13 9.48 -1.60 -11.11
C PRO A 13 9.62 -2.39 -9.80
N ASP A 14 10.06 -1.74 -8.72
CA ASP A 14 10.20 -2.40 -7.42
C ASP A 14 8.84 -2.68 -6.75
N LEU A 15 7.85 -1.79 -6.91
CA LEU A 15 6.48 -2.05 -6.47
C LEU A 15 5.88 -3.22 -7.26
N LEU A 16 6.04 -3.23 -8.60
CA LEU A 16 5.55 -4.33 -9.43
C LEU A 16 6.18 -5.68 -9.05
N TYR A 17 7.50 -5.69 -8.81
CA TYR A 17 8.21 -6.89 -8.37
C TYR A 17 7.77 -7.36 -6.98
N THR A 18 7.47 -6.42 -6.07
CA THR A 18 6.95 -6.74 -4.74
C THR A 18 5.55 -7.35 -4.85
N LEU A 19 4.63 -6.72 -5.60
CA LEU A 19 3.28 -7.25 -5.84
C LEU A 19 3.31 -8.64 -6.49
N ALA A 20 4.23 -8.89 -7.43
CA ALA A 20 4.35 -10.17 -8.11
C ALA A 20 4.90 -11.31 -7.23
N GLN A 21 5.55 -10.99 -6.11
CA GLN A 21 6.03 -11.97 -5.14
C GLN A 21 5.03 -12.28 -4.04
N MET A 22 4.03 -11.41 -3.83
CA MET A 22 3.02 -11.61 -2.80
C MET A 22 2.15 -12.83 -3.12
N GLY A 23 1.98 -13.69 -2.13
CA GLY A 23 1.08 -14.83 -2.14
C GLY A 23 -0.30 -14.50 -1.55
N HIS A 24 -1.16 -15.52 -1.49
CA HIS A 24 -2.45 -15.40 -0.81
C HIS A 24 -2.25 -15.15 0.68
N GLY A 25 -2.90 -14.10 1.19
CA GLY A 25 -2.80 -13.68 2.58
C GLY A 25 -1.64 -12.73 2.90
N ASP A 26 -0.77 -12.43 1.93
CA ASP A 26 0.23 -11.37 2.10
C ASP A 26 -0.43 -9.99 2.08
N GLU A 27 0.11 -9.09 2.90
CA GLU A 27 -0.45 -7.75 3.11
C GLU A 27 0.50 -6.66 2.61
N ILE A 28 -0.08 -5.55 2.15
CA ILE A 28 0.65 -4.35 1.74
C ILE A 28 0.08 -3.13 2.47
N VAL A 29 0.96 -2.21 2.89
CA VAL A 29 0.58 -0.99 3.61
C VAL A 29 0.89 0.24 2.75
N PRO A 30 -0.12 0.90 2.17
CA PRO A 30 0.01 2.25 1.64
C PRO A 30 0.15 3.24 2.79
N ALA A 31 1.38 3.63 3.11
CA ALA A 31 1.70 4.50 4.23
C ALA A 31 1.64 5.98 3.85
N ASP A 32 1.11 6.83 4.74
CA ASP A 32 1.18 8.27 4.60
C ASP A 32 2.58 8.82 5.00
N SER A 33 2.79 10.12 4.82
CA SER A 33 4.08 10.76 5.13
C SER A 33 4.42 10.82 6.62
N ASN A 34 3.45 10.63 7.50
CA ASN A 34 3.63 10.66 8.96
C ASN A 34 3.85 9.25 9.53
N PHE A 35 3.51 8.20 8.78
CA PHE A 35 3.73 6.83 9.18
C PHE A 35 5.23 6.52 9.27
N PRO A 36 5.70 5.81 10.32
CA PRO A 36 7.11 5.53 10.53
C PRO A 36 7.63 4.36 9.66
N SER A 37 7.45 4.45 8.33
CA SER A 37 7.73 3.39 7.35
C SER A 37 9.13 2.78 7.49
N PHE A 38 10.14 3.63 7.71
CA PHE A 38 11.54 3.18 7.82
C PHE A 38 11.81 2.37 9.09
N SER A 39 11.20 2.72 10.21
CA SER A 39 11.35 1.97 11.46
C SER A 39 10.60 0.64 11.37
N VAL A 40 9.40 0.65 10.79
CA VAL A 40 8.57 -0.56 10.58
C VAL A 40 9.27 -1.53 9.63
N SER A 41 9.89 -1.05 8.55
CA SER A 41 10.59 -1.93 7.60
C SER A 41 11.77 -2.68 8.19
N LYS A 42 12.40 -2.15 9.26
CA LYS A 42 13.46 -2.86 9.98
C LYS A 42 12.95 -4.08 10.74
N CYS A 43 11.65 -4.16 10.99
CA CYS A 43 11.02 -5.26 11.71
C CYS A 43 10.58 -6.42 10.79
N GLY A 44 10.81 -6.33 9.48
CA GLY A 44 10.44 -7.39 8.54
C GLY A 44 9.98 -6.94 7.15
N PRO A 45 8.99 -6.01 7.03
CA PRO A 45 8.40 -5.72 5.73
C PRO A 45 9.37 -4.98 4.81
N LYS A 46 9.29 -5.29 3.52
CA LYS A 46 10.07 -4.60 2.48
C LYS A 46 9.56 -3.15 2.33
N LEU A 47 10.49 -2.21 2.38
CA LEU A 47 10.20 -0.80 2.09
C LEU A 47 10.26 -0.54 0.59
N VAL A 48 9.18 -0.04 0.02
CA VAL A 48 9.11 0.45 -1.36
C VAL A 48 8.84 1.94 -1.33
N ASP A 49 9.71 2.73 -1.96
CA ASP A 49 9.50 4.18 -2.07
C ASP A 49 8.49 4.48 -3.19
N ALA A 50 7.43 5.21 -2.82
CA ALA A 50 6.41 5.71 -3.73
C ALA A 50 6.13 7.20 -3.52
N SER A 51 7.12 7.93 -2.99
CA SER A 51 7.06 9.38 -2.75
C SER A 51 6.57 10.16 -3.98
N GLY A 52 5.78 11.20 -3.75
CA GLY A 52 5.22 12.06 -4.81
C GLY A 52 3.87 11.60 -5.38
N HIS A 53 3.29 10.52 -4.87
CA HIS A 53 1.95 10.05 -5.25
C HIS A 53 0.99 10.14 -4.05
N SER A 54 -0.29 10.41 -4.33
CA SER A 54 -1.32 10.30 -3.31
C SER A 54 -1.69 8.83 -3.06
N ILE A 55 -2.11 8.49 -1.84
CA ILE A 55 -2.59 7.13 -1.54
C ILE A 55 -3.78 6.73 -2.43
N PRO A 56 -4.77 7.59 -2.70
CA PRO A 56 -5.85 7.26 -3.64
C PRO A 56 -5.35 6.88 -5.05
N ASP A 57 -4.39 7.64 -5.60
CA ASP A 57 -3.83 7.33 -6.94
C ASP A 57 -3.09 5.99 -6.93
N LEU A 58 -2.30 5.75 -5.87
CA LEU A 58 -1.58 4.49 -5.65
C LEU A 58 -2.53 3.30 -5.56
N LEU A 59 -3.59 3.42 -4.76
CA LEU A 59 -4.60 2.37 -4.62
C LEU A 59 -5.30 2.09 -5.95
N GLN A 60 -5.69 3.13 -6.70
CA GLN A 60 -6.31 2.96 -8.01
C GLN A 60 -5.39 2.25 -9.01
N ALA A 61 -4.08 2.43 -8.90
CA ALA A 61 -3.10 1.73 -9.73
C ALA A 61 -2.77 0.31 -9.25
N ILE A 62 -2.81 0.05 -7.95
CA ILE A 62 -2.49 -1.26 -7.35
C ILE A 62 -3.65 -2.24 -7.53
N LEU A 63 -4.89 -1.84 -7.26
CA LEU A 63 -6.06 -2.73 -7.24
C LEU A 63 -6.30 -3.53 -8.55
N PRO A 64 -6.01 -3.02 -9.76
CA PRO A 64 -6.08 -3.83 -10.99
C PRO A 64 -5.08 -5.00 -11.04
N LEU A 65 -4.00 -4.95 -10.25
CA LEU A 65 -2.92 -5.94 -10.21
C LEU A 65 -2.93 -6.77 -8.92
N PHE A 66 -3.68 -6.34 -7.90
CA PHE A 66 -3.68 -6.92 -6.56
C PHE A 66 -5.10 -7.35 -6.17
N PRO A 67 -5.45 -8.63 -6.34
CA PRO A 67 -6.77 -9.13 -5.95
C PRO A 67 -6.90 -9.11 -4.43
N LEU A 68 -7.98 -8.51 -3.93
CA LEU A 68 -8.29 -8.53 -2.50
C LEU A 68 -8.82 -9.89 -2.07
N ASP A 69 -8.53 -10.26 -0.83
CA ASP A 69 -8.97 -11.53 -0.27
C ASP A 69 -10.48 -11.52 0.03
N HIS A 70 -11.21 -12.45 -0.59
CA HIS A 70 -12.66 -12.62 -0.41
C HIS A 70 -13.03 -13.58 0.72
N TYR A 71 -12.06 -14.25 1.34
CA TYR A 71 -12.29 -15.17 2.47
C TYR A 71 -12.29 -14.47 3.83
N VAL A 72 -11.88 -13.20 3.87
CA VAL A 72 -11.85 -12.38 5.09
C VAL A 72 -12.96 -11.32 5.06
N PHE A 73 -13.45 -10.97 6.25
CA PHE A 73 -14.54 -9.99 6.38
C PHE A 73 -14.11 -8.58 5.94
N ASN A 74 -12.90 -8.17 6.33
CA ASN A 74 -12.34 -6.85 6.03
C ASN A 74 -10.95 -7.01 5.39
N PRO A 75 -10.84 -7.08 4.05
CA PRO A 75 -9.55 -7.16 3.36
C PRO A 75 -8.81 -5.82 3.27
N ALA A 76 -9.41 -4.74 3.77
CA ALA A 76 -8.82 -3.42 3.85
C ALA A 76 -9.09 -2.82 5.23
N ILE A 77 -8.03 -2.29 5.85
CA ILE A 77 -8.04 -1.77 7.21
C ILE A 77 -7.38 -0.39 7.21
N VAL A 78 -7.90 0.51 8.04
CA VAL A 78 -7.31 1.84 8.27
C VAL A 78 -6.98 2.02 9.75
N MET A 79 -6.04 2.92 10.04
CA MET A 79 -5.72 3.27 11.42
C MET A 79 -6.88 4.06 12.03
N GLU A 80 -7.33 3.64 13.21
CA GLU A 80 -8.32 4.39 13.97
C GLU A 80 -7.69 5.68 14.52
N LEU A 81 -8.50 6.75 14.57
CA LEU A 81 -8.11 7.99 15.23
C LEU A 81 -7.78 7.74 16.70
N VAL A 82 -6.73 8.41 17.20
CA VAL A 82 -6.47 8.46 18.63
C VAL A 82 -7.55 9.27 19.35
N ASN A 83 -7.82 8.96 20.62
CA ASN A 83 -8.90 9.58 21.39
C ASN A 83 -8.83 11.12 21.45
N ALA A 84 -7.64 11.69 21.35
CA ALA A 84 -7.45 13.14 21.31
C ALA A 84 -8.03 13.77 20.03
N ASP A 85 -7.91 13.08 18.90
CA ASP A 85 -8.35 13.57 17.60
C ASP A 85 -9.84 13.27 17.34
N LYS A 86 -10.40 12.21 17.94
CA LYS A 86 -11.85 11.94 17.93
C LYS A 86 -12.70 13.08 18.50
N LYS A 87 -12.13 13.88 19.40
CA LYS A 87 -12.84 15.02 20.04
C LYS A 87 -12.82 16.30 19.20
N ARG A 88 -12.11 16.31 18.07
CA ARG A 88 -11.89 17.49 17.23
C ARG A 88 -12.80 17.54 15.99
N THR A 89 -13.46 16.43 15.68
CA THR A 89 -14.47 16.27 14.62
C THR A 89 -15.86 16.50 15.18
#